data_AF-A0A2D5UWB4-F1
#
_entry.id   AF-A0A2D5UWB4-F1
#
_cell.length_a   1.000
_cell.length_b   1.000
_cell.length_c   1.000
_cell.angle_alpha   90.00
_cell.angle_beta   90.00
_cell.angle_gamma   90.00
#
_symmetry.space_group_name_H-M   'P 1'
#
loop_
_entity.id
_entity.type
_entity.pdbx_description
1 polymer ?
#
loop_
_entity_poly.entity_id
_entity_poly.type
_entity_poly.pdbx_seq_one_letter_code
_entity_poly.pdbx_strand_id
1 'polypeptide(L)'
;TFTKQQQDVRTGHEHNLGLLPETWQSWMASPSPEAFGSRVRRRASLPDRRPVAGKLAEGIWVLGGLGARGFTLAPLLGETLAAEMLGHAAPMDRAQRAGILPDRYKDR
;
A
#
# COMPACT_ATOMS: atom_id res chain seq x y z
N THR A 1 20.45 7.25 1.16
CA THR A 1 20.54 5.87 0.66
C THR A 1 19.98 4.92 1.69
N PHE A 2 18.74 4.45 1.52
CA PHE A 2 18.15 3.48 2.45
C PHE A 2 18.86 2.14 2.27
N THR A 3 19.56 1.68 3.30
CA THR A 3 20.22 0.38 3.30
C THR A 3 19.14 -0.70 3.16
N LYS A 4 19.13 -1.38 2.00
CA LYS A 4 18.21 -2.47 1.67
C LYS A 4 18.38 -3.57 2.71
N GLN A 5 17.43 -3.72 3.64
CA GLN A 5 17.27 -5.01 4.30
C GLN A 5 16.79 -5.99 3.24
N GLN A 6 17.68 -6.88 2.83
CA GLN A 6 17.31 -8.06 2.06
C GLN A 6 16.59 -8.99 3.03
N GLN A 7 15.28 -8.85 3.14
CA GLN A 7 14.46 -9.77 3.92
C GLN A 7 14.45 -11.11 3.19
N ASP A 8 15.23 -12.05 3.71
CA ASP A 8 15.15 -13.46 3.36
C ASP A 8 13.78 -14.02 3.80
N VAL A 9 13.26 -14.97 3.01
CA VAL A 9 11.98 -15.63 3.23
C VAL A 9 11.91 -16.26 4.61
N ARG A 10 12.97 -16.96 5.02
CA ARG A 10 13.06 -17.63 6.32
C ARG A 10 12.92 -16.65 7.48
N THR A 11 13.71 -15.58 7.48
CA THR A 11 13.63 -14.53 8.49
C THR A 11 12.24 -13.87 8.52
N GLY A 12 11.59 -13.74 7.35
CA GLY A 12 10.21 -13.28 7.26
C GLY A 12 9.20 -14.23 7.93
N HIS A 13 9.35 -15.54 7.74
CA HIS A 13 8.49 -16.54 8.39
C HIS A 13 8.68 -16.57 9.90
N GLU A 14 9.93 -16.63 10.37
CA GLU A 14 10.27 -16.60 11.81
C GLU A 14 9.70 -15.34 12.48
N HIS A 15 9.86 -14.17 11.86
CA HIS A 15 9.30 -12.93 12.35
C HIS A 15 7.77 -12.97 12.41
N ASN A 16 7.09 -13.40 11.34
CA ASN A 16 5.63 -13.44 11.30
C ASN A 16 5.04 -14.42 12.32
N LEU A 17 5.69 -15.56 12.55
CA LEU A 17 5.28 -16.52 13.59
C LEU A 17 5.44 -15.94 14.99
N GLY A 18 6.54 -15.24 15.24
CA GLY A 18 6.77 -14.56 16.52
C GLY A 18 5.76 -13.46 16.85
N LEU A 19 5.01 -12.94 15.85
CA LEU A 19 3.91 -11.99 16.08
C LEU A 19 2.62 -12.66 16.56
N LEU A 20 2.51 -13.98 16.47
CA LEU A 20 1.32 -14.73 16.87
C LEU A 20 1.35 -15.07 18.37
N PRO A 21 0.19 -15.28 19.01
CA PRO A 21 0.14 -15.84 20.36
C PRO A 21 0.79 -17.23 20.44
N GLU A 22 1.35 -17.59 21.59
CA GLU A 22 2.06 -18.87 21.79
C GLU A 22 1.22 -20.10 21.41
N THR A 23 -0.09 -20.06 21.72
CA THR A 23 -1.02 -21.14 21.36
C THR A 23 -1.11 -21.36 19.85
N TRP A 24 -1.02 -20.29 19.06
CA TRP A 24 -1.05 -20.34 17.61
C TRP A 24 0.30 -20.76 17.02
N GLN A 25 1.41 -20.36 17.66
CA GLN A 25 2.74 -20.80 17.25
C GLN A 25 2.87 -22.33 17.36
N SER A 26 2.38 -22.91 18.46
CA SER A 26 2.36 -24.37 18.64
C SER A 26 1.50 -25.08 17.58
N TRP A 27 0.34 -24.51 17.24
CA TRP A 27 -0.52 -25.03 16.17
C TRP A 27 0.14 -24.98 14.79
N MET A 28 0.91 -23.93 14.50
CA MET A 28 1.58 -23.74 13.21
C MET A 28 2.94 -24.46 13.10
N ALA A 29 3.36 -25.20 14.12
CA ALA A 29 4.59 -25.99 14.08
C ALA A 29 4.49 -27.24 13.17
N SER A 30 3.28 -27.60 12.72
CA SER A 30 3.05 -28.74 11.83
C SER A 30 1.94 -28.43 10.80
N PRO A 31 2.23 -28.45 9.48
CA PRO A 31 3.55 -28.68 8.88
C PRO A 31 4.53 -27.55 9.21
N SER A 32 5.83 -27.79 9.01
CA SER A 32 6.85 -26.81 9.35
C SER A 32 6.64 -25.51 8.54
N PRO A 33 7.01 -24.34 9.08
CA PRO A 33 6.82 -23.06 8.39
C PRO A 33 7.40 -22.98 6.97
N GLU A 34 8.44 -23.75 6.69
CA GLU A 34 9.09 -23.87 5.38
C GLU A 34 8.22 -24.58 4.34
N ALA A 35 7.24 -25.37 4.79
CA ALA A 35 6.24 -25.98 3.92
C ALA A 35 5.16 -24.98 3.47
N PHE A 36 5.06 -23.80 4.11
CA PHE A 36 4.15 -22.76 3.65
C PHE A 36 4.71 -22.06 2.41
N GLY A 37 3.84 -21.78 1.43
CA GLY A 37 4.20 -20.92 0.31
C GLY A 37 4.59 -19.52 0.79
N SER A 38 5.61 -18.93 0.15
CA SER A 38 6.14 -17.63 0.54
C SER A 38 6.15 -16.64 -0.61
N ARG A 39 6.09 -15.34 -0.28
CA ARG A 39 6.12 -14.27 -1.27
C ARG A 39 6.70 -12.99 -0.68
N VAL A 40 7.82 -12.53 -1.24
CA VAL A 40 8.37 -11.21 -0.94
C VAL A 40 7.84 -10.19 -1.94
N ARG A 41 7.35 -9.05 -1.46
CA ARG A 41 6.86 -7.94 -2.31
C ARG A 41 7.33 -6.60 -1.77
N ARG A 42 7.49 -5.64 -2.68
CA ARG A 42 7.81 -4.25 -2.35
C ARG A 42 6.53 -3.43 -2.42
N ARG A 43 6.32 -2.59 -1.42
CA ARG A 43 5.18 -1.66 -1.36
C ARG A 43 5.69 -0.24 -1.51
N ALA A 44 5.08 0.52 -2.41
CA ALA A 44 5.25 1.97 -2.44
C ALA A 44 4.40 2.56 -1.31
N SER A 45 5.05 3.11 -0.29
CA SER A 45 4.40 3.79 0.84
C SER A 45 4.95 5.21 0.93
N LEU A 46 4.08 6.18 1.22
CA LEU A 46 4.45 7.58 1.37
C LEU A 46 4.64 7.93 2.87
N PRO A 47 5.39 9.00 3.21
CA PRO A 47 5.68 9.37 4.60
C PRO A 47 4.43 9.55 5.47
N ASP A 48 3.35 10.09 4.90
CA ASP A 48 2.07 10.26 5.59
C ASP A 48 1.17 9.01 5.58
N ARG A 49 1.63 7.91 4.96
CA ARG A 49 0.89 6.65 4.75
C ARG A 49 -0.44 6.80 4.01
N ARG A 50 -0.65 7.92 3.32
CA ARG A 50 -1.81 8.16 2.46
C ARG A 50 -1.42 7.84 1.01
N PRO A 51 -2.35 7.31 0.20
CA PRO A 51 -2.08 7.12 -1.22
C PRO A 51 -1.90 8.48 -1.92
N VAL A 52 -1.36 8.45 -3.12
CA VAL A 52 -1.35 9.60 -4.03
C VAL A 52 -2.22 9.29 -5.22
N ALA A 53 -3.20 10.16 -5.50
CA ALA A 53 -4.03 10.08 -6.68
C ALA A 53 -4.39 11.50 -7.15
N GLY A 54 -4.19 11.77 -8.45
CA GLY A 54 -4.60 13.02 -9.08
C GLY A 54 -3.74 13.38 -10.30
N LYS A 55 -4.00 14.56 -10.86
CA LYS A 55 -3.24 15.12 -11.98
C LYS A 55 -1.87 15.60 -11.49
N LEU A 56 -0.81 15.20 -12.18
CA LEU A 56 0.57 15.62 -11.91
C LEU A 56 1.03 16.73 -12.87
N ALA A 57 0.62 16.63 -14.14
CA ALA A 57 0.87 17.62 -15.18
C ALA A 57 -0.20 17.49 -16.28
N GLU A 58 -0.11 18.31 -17.34
CA GLU A 58 -1.01 18.20 -18.48
C GLU A 58 -0.93 16.80 -19.11
N GLY A 59 -2.07 16.11 -19.23
CA GLY A 59 -2.13 14.72 -19.70
C GLY A 59 -1.50 13.66 -18.80
N ILE A 60 -0.93 14.02 -17.64
CA ILE A 60 -0.23 13.07 -16.75
C ILE A 60 -0.97 12.96 -15.42
N TRP A 61 -1.32 11.72 -15.07
CA TRP A 61 -2.05 11.37 -13.85
C TRP A 61 -1.34 10.27 -13.09
N VAL A 62 -1.52 10.24 -11.77
CA VAL A 62 -0.89 9.24 -10.90
C VAL A 62 -1.94 8.56 -10.02
N LEU A 63 -1.75 7.26 -9.80
CA LEU A 63 -2.36 6.48 -8.72
C LEU A 63 -1.26 5.60 -8.10
N GLY A 64 -0.94 5.82 -6.84
CA GLY A 64 0.18 5.13 -6.20
C GLY A 64 0.25 5.34 -4.70
N GLY A 65 1.38 4.95 -4.11
CA GLY A 65 1.60 5.11 -2.66
C GLY A 65 0.62 4.30 -1.79
N LEU A 66 0.00 3.25 -2.35
CA LEU A 66 -1.10 2.51 -1.73
C LEU A 66 -0.70 1.69 -0.48
N GLY A 67 0.60 1.53 -0.24
CA GLY A 67 1.12 0.79 0.92
C GLY A 67 0.53 -0.62 1.03
N ALA A 68 0.08 -0.99 2.23
CA ALA A 68 -0.56 -2.27 2.51
C ALA A 68 -2.08 -2.26 2.30
N ARG A 69 -2.66 -1.16 1.77
CA ARG A 69 -4.11 -0.94 1.65
C ARG A 69 -4.59 -0.82 0.20
N GLY A 70 -3.78 -1.30 -0.75
CA GLY A 70 -4.08 -1.19 -2.17
C GLY A 70 -5.38 -1.87 -2.57
N PHE A 71 -5.65 -3.09 -2.08
CA PHE A 71 -6.91 -3.78 -2.40
C PHE A 71 -8.16 -3.04 -1.91
N THR A 72 -8.06 -2.33 -0.79
CA THR A 72 -9.17 -1.56 -0.24
C THR A 72 -9.37 -0.22 -0.96
N LEU A 73 -8.27 0.50 -1.24
CA LEU A 73 -8.35 1.89 -1.70
C LEU A 73 -8.29 2.04 -3.21
N ALA A 74 -7.62 1.13 -3.93
CA ALA A 74 -7.42 1.27 -5.37
C ALA A 74 -8.74 1.38 -6.17
N PRO A 75 -9.82 0.63 -5.88
CA PRO A 75 -11.07 0.75 -6.63
C PRO A 75 -11.68 2.15 -6.55
N LEU A 76 -11.86 2.69 -5.33
CA LEU A 76 -12.43 4.02 -5.12
C LEU A 76 -11.58 5.13 -5.77
N LEU A 77 -10.26 5.03 -5.63
CA LEU A 77 -9.34 6.03 -6.18
C LEU A 77 -9.22 5.95 -7.70
N GLY A 78 -9.32 4.75 -8.27
CA GLY A 78 -9.40 4.56 -9.71
C GLY A 78 -10.66 5.17 -10.31
N GLU A 79 -11.82 4.94 -9.68
CA GLU A 79 -13.09 5.55 -10.10
C GLU A 79 -13.03 7.08 -9.99
N THR A 80 -12.48 7.59 -8.89
CA THR A 80 -12.28 9.04 -8.67
C THR A 80 -11.42 9.65 -9.78
N LEU A 81 -10.31 9.00 -10.15
CA LEU A 81 -9.44 9.45 -11.23
C LEU A 81 -10.13 9.41 -12.60
N ALA A 82 -10.84 8.33 -12.92
CA ALA A 82 -11.56 8.19 -14.17
C ALA A 82 -12.63 9.27 -14.31
N ALA A 83 -13.40 9.53 -13.25
CA ALA A 83 -14.39 10.61 -13.22
C ALA A 83 -13.73 11.98 -13.46
N GLU A 84 -12.59 12.26 -12.83
CA GLU A 84 -11.87 13.52 -13.02
C GLU A 84 -11.32 13.69 -14.44
N MET A 85 -10.76 12.63 -15.02
CA MET A 85 -10.24 12.64 -16.40
C MET A 85 -11.35 12.93 -17.42
N LEU A 86 -12.56 12.44 -17.16
CA LEU A 86 -13.73 12.56 -18.04
C LEU A 86 -14.59 13.80 -17.73
N GLY A 87 -14.28 14.56 -16.69
CA GLY A 87 -15.09 15.71 -16.27
C GLY A 87 -16.42 15.34 -15.60
N HIS A 88 -16.53 14.13 -15.05
CA HIS A 88 -17.70 13.66 -14.29
C HIS A 88 -17.59 14.01 -12.80
N ALA A 89 -18.71 13.88 -12.10
CA ALA A 89 -18.74 13.97 -10.64
C ALA A 89 -17.95 12.81 -10.01
N ALA A 90 -17.02 13.12 -9.09
CA ALA A 90 -16.21 12.12 -8.41
C ALA A 90 -16.90 11.61 -7.12
N PRO A 91 -16.75 10.33 -6.74
CA PRO A 91 -17.38 9.71 -5.57
C PRO A 91 -16.61 9.99 -4.26
N MET A 92 -16.05 11.18 -4.11
CA MET A 92 -15.24 11.57 -2.95
C MET A 92 -15.39 13.06 -2.67
N ASP A 93 -15.52 13.43 -1.40
CA ASP A 93 -15.61 14.83 -1.03
C ASP A 93 -14.26 15.57 -1.20
N ARG A 94 -14.34 16.89 -1.28
CA ARG A 94 -13.19 17.76 -1.53
C ARG A 94 -12.13 17.69 -0.42
N ALA A 95 -12.53 17.56 0.84
CA ALA A 95 -11.62 17.55 1.98
C ALA A 95 -10.82 16.25 2.05
N GLN A 96 -11.48 15.11 1.81
CA GLN A 96 -10.83 13.81 1.66
C GLN A 96 -9.85 13.81 0.49
N ARG A 97 -10.29 14.34 -0.66
CA ARG A 97 -9.49 14.44 -1.88
C ARG A 97 -8.23 15.29 -1.69
N ALA A 98 -8.32 16.42 -0.98
CA ALA A 98 -7.21 17.36 -0.80
C ALA A 98 -5.92 16.68 -0.29
N GLY A 99 -6.02 15.69 0.59
CA GLY A 99 -4.81 15.06 1.11
C GLY A 99 -4.41 13.74 0.44
N ILE A 100 -5.01 13.39 -0.69
CA ILE A 100 -4.45 12.40 -1.61
C ILE A 100 -3.86 13.04 -2.87
N LEU A 101 -4.05 14.35 -3.07
CA LEU A 101 -3.49 15.06 -4.22
C LEU A 101 -1.95 14.95 -4.27
N PRO A 102 -1.34 14.92 -5.46
CA PRO A 102 0.12 14.90 -5.61
C PRO A 102 0.79 16.13 -5.00
N ASP A 103 0.11 17.27 -5.09
CA ASP A 103 0.64 18.59 -4.71
C ASP A 103 0.86 18.77 -3.20
N ARG A 104 0.34 17.87 -2.37
CA ARG A 104 0.44 17.96 -0.91
C ARG A 104 1.88 17.92 -0.36
N TYR A 105 2.86 17.63 -1.20
CA TYR A 105 4.29 17.62 -0.88
C TYR A 105 5.06 18.78 -1.51
N LYS A 106 4.44 19.67 -2.29
CA LYS A 106 5.13 20.77 -2.99
C LYS A 106 5.76 21.80 -2.04
N ASP A 107 5.16 22.01 -0.87
CA ASP A 107 5.58 23.02 0.10
C ASP A 107 6.35 22.44 1.30
N ARG A 108 6.86 21.20 1.19
CA ARG A 108 7.62 20.51 2.22
C ARG A 108 9.08 20.36 1.84
#